data_AF-A0A812Z5L4-F1
#
_entry.id   AF-A0A812Z5L4-F1
#
_cell.length_a   1.000
_cell.length_b   1.000
_cell.length_c   1.000
_cell.angle_alpha   90.00
_cell.angle_beta   90.00
_cell.angle_gamma   90.00
#
_symmetry.space_group_name_H-M   'P 1'
#
loop_
_entity.id
_entity.type
_entity.pdbx_description
1 polymer ?
#
loop_
_entity_poly.entity_id
_entity_poly.type
_entity_poly.pdbx_seq_one_letter_code
_entity_poly.pdbx_strand_id
1 'polypeptide(L)'
;MEPTESDAFEVPKPPETDGPEEVEEPEKKRPALPSWAVLPWLALLAGLLLVPLSIGAEVAAELRVEASGLVRAAGGGTAAAAGATTQSTLQELQTLPEADLRRIRDCSFVHHGTFHRLRVASLVRTRTDVTIVAPDRATLQIGAQRVIFSRPFAGSQEVEPDPSNDGPPSGCTFTGRTDVSQAKPGSR
;
A
#
# COMPACT_ATOMS: atom_id res chain seq x y z
N MET A 1 12.10 -11.00 70.27
CA MET A 1 10.90 -11.49 69.54
C MET A 1 11.23 -11.38 68.07
N GLU A 2 11.35 -12.42 67.28
CA GLU A 2 11.54 -13.86 67.48
C GLU A 2 12.46 -14.31 66.32
N PRO A 3 13.22 -15.39 66.50
CA PRO A 3 14.30 -15.78 65.60
C PRO A 3 13.84 -16.81 64.56
N THR A 4 14.82 -17.25 63.76
CA THR A 4 14.93 -18.53 63.05
C THR A 4 14.02 -18.79 61.85
N GLU A 5 14.59 -18.73 60.66
CA GLU A 5 14.43 -19.82 59.70
C GLU A 5 15.79 -20.08 59.05
N SER A 6 16.44 -21.12 59.55
CA SER A 6 17.69 -21.68 59.05
C SER A 6 17.34 -22.58 57.87
N ASP A 7 17.50 -22.07 56.65
CA ASP A 7 17.38 -22.90 55.46
C ASP A 7 18.49 -23.94 55.42
N ALA A 8 18.04 -25.19 55.43
CA ALA A 8 18.84 -26.39 55.46
C ALA A 8 19.69 -26.47 54.18
N PHE A 9 21.01 -26.57 54.37
CA PHE A 9 21.97 -26.87 53.34
C PHE A 9 21.72 -28.31 52.84
N GLU A 10 21.02 -28.41 51.71
CA GLU A 10 20.66 -29.66 51.06
C GLU A 10 21.93 -30.28 50.44
N VAL A 11 22.36 -31.42 50.99
CA VAL A 11 23.52 -32.17 50.53
C VAL A 11 23.20 -32.78 49.16
N PRO A 12 23.94 -32.45 48.08
CA PRO A 12 23.65 -32.98 46.76
C PRO A 12 23.84 -34.50 46.73
N LYS A 13 22.77 -35.21 46.40
CA LYS A 13 22.76 -36.66 46.18
C LYS A 13 23.73 -36.99 45.03
N PRO A 14 24.70 -37.89 45.21
CA PRO A 14 25.60 -38.28 44.12
C PRO A 14 24.79 -38.91 42.99
N PRO A 15 25.14 -38.63 41.71
CA PRO A 15 24.43 -39.16 40.56
C PRO A 15 24.53 -40.68 40.54
N GLU A 16 23.36 -41.31 40.55
CA GLU A 16 23.18 -42.75 40.34
C GLU A 16 23.77 -43.07 38.97
N THR A 17 24.73 -43.98 38.96
CA THR A 17 25.48 -44.38 37.76
C THR A 17 24.54 -45.27 36.94
N ASP A 18 23.84 -44.67 35.98
CA ASP A 18 23.05 -45.41 35.00
C ASP A 18 23.96 -46.43 34.30
N GLY A 19 23.45 -47.67 34.24
CA GLY A 19 24.13 -48.80 33.64
C GLY A 19 24.46 -48.56 32.17
N PRO A 20 25.27 -49.45 31.56
CA PRO A 20 25.74 -49.29 30.19
C PRO A 20 24.54 -49.08 29.25
N GLU A 21 24.43 -47.86 28.72
CA GLU A 21 23.57 -47.52 27.59
C GLU A 21 23.79 -48.59 26.52
N GLU A 22 22.78 -49.44 26.33
CA GLU A 22 22.68 -50.26 25.13
C GLU A 22 22.63 -49.30 23.95
N VAL A 23 23.75 -49.20 23.24
CA VAL A 23 23.86 -48.46 21.99
C VAL A 23 22.96 -49.16 20.98
N GLU A 24 21.69 -48.73 20.93
CA GLU A 24 20.76 -49.08 19.86
C GLU A 24 21.39 -48.62 18.54
N GLU A 25 21.80 -49.58 17.71
CA GLU A 25 22.22 -49.31 16.34
C GLU A 25 21.12 -48.50 15.63
N PRO A 26 21.45 -47.39 14.95
CA PRO A 26 20.46 -46.56 14.30
C PRO A 26 19.78 -47.37 13.20
N GLU A 27 18.57 -47.84 13.50
CA GLU A 27 17.72 -48.57 12.58
C GLU A 27 17.51 -47.68 11.35
N LYS A 28 18.15 -48.07 10.24
CA LYS A 28 18.16 -47.34 8.97
C LYS A 28 16.76 -47.39 8.36
N LYS A 29 15.87 -46.52 8.86
CA LYS A 29 14.49 -46.34 8.39
C LYS A 29 14.53 -46.00 6.91
N ARG A 30 14.23 -47.00 6.08
CA ARG A 30 14.02 -46.81 4.64
C ARG A 30 12.92 -45.76 4.49
N PRO A 31 13.12 -44.70 3.68
CA PRO A 31 12.11 -43.67 3.53
C PRO A 31 10.83 -44.33 3.03
N ALA A 32 9.80 -44.34 3.87
CA ALA A 32 8.50 -44.84 3.50
C ALA A 32 8.03 -44.01 2.30
N LEU A 33 7.86 -44.68 1.16
CA LEU A 33 7.33 -44.03 -0.04
C LEU A 33 5.99 -43.38 0.35
N PRO A 34 5.75 -42.11 -0.04
CA PRO A 34 4.51 -41.43 0.29
C PRO A 34 3.36 -42.31 -0.21
N SER A 35 2.47 -42.65 0.71
CA SER A 35 1.31 -43.46 0.36
C SER A 35 0.58 -42.75 -0.77
N TRP A 36 0.18 -43.49 -1.80
CA TRP A 36 -0.52 -42.95 -2.97
C TRP A 36 -1.73 -42.07 -2.61
N ALA A 37 -2.27 -42.26 -1.41
CA ALA A 37 -3.31 -41.44 -0.79
C ALA A 37 -2.92 -39.96 -0.57
N VAL A 38 -1.63 -39.61 -0.53
CA VAL A 38 -1.13 -38.23 -0.33
C VAL A 38 -1.15 -37.42 -1.63
N LEU A 39 -1.06 -38.07 -2.79
CA LEU A 39 -1.05 -37.42 -4.10
C LEU A 39 -2.27 -36.52 -4.38
N PRO A 40 -3.53 -36.94 -4.14
CA PRO A 40 -4.69 -36.07 -4.38
C PRO A 40 -4.68 -34.84 -3.47
N TRP A 41 -4.20 -34.95 -2.23
CA TRP A 41 -4.11 -33.81 -1.30
C TRP A 41 -3.07 -32.78 -1.74
N LEU A 42 -1.91 -33.24 -2.23
CA LEU A 42 -0.90 -32.34 -2.79
C LEU A 42 -1.40 -31.63 -4.05
N ALA A 43 -2.13 -32.34 -4.93
CA ALA A 43 -2.74 -31.73 -6.11
C ALA A 43 -3.79 -30.67 -5.74
N LEU A 44 -4.64 -30.94 -4.74
CA LEU A 44 -5.62 -29.99 -4.23
C LEU A 44 -4.93 -28.74 -3.67
N LEU A 45 -3.94 -28.89 -2.80
CA LEU A 45 -3.18 -27.77 -2.22
C LEU A 45 -2.45 -26.97 -3.29
N ALA A 46 -1.85 -27.63 -4.28
CA ALA A 46 -1.21 -26.97 -5.40
C ALA A 46 -2.21 -26.12 -6.21
N GLY A 47 -3.39 -26.66 -6.50
CA GLY A 47 -4.46 -25.90 -7.17
C GLY A 47 -4.93 -24.71 -6.35
N LEU A 48 -5.13 -24.91 -5.04
CA LEU A 48 -5.60 -23.87 -4.12
C LEU A 48 -4.59 -22.72 -3.96
N LEU A 49 -3.30 -23.00 -4.13
CA LEU A 49 -2.24 -21.99 -4.17
C LEU A 49 -2.05 -21.36 -5.55
N LEU A 50 -2.16 -22.14 -6.62
CA LEU A 50 -1.94 -21.66 -7.99
C LEU A 50 -3.05 -20.72 -8.45
N VAL A 51 -4.31 -20.97 -8.09
CA VAL A 51 -5.45 -20.13 -8.49
C VAL A 51 -5.29 -18.65 -8.07
N PRO A 52 -5.11 -18.31 -6.77
CA PRO A 52 -4.92 -16.92 -6.37
C PRO A 52 -3.61 -16.33 -6.94
N LEU A 53 -2.57 -17.14 -7.13
CA LEU A 53 -1.31 -16.70 -7.71
C LEU A 53 -1.46 -16.32 -9.20
N SER A 54 -2.29 -17.06 -9.93
CA SER A 54 -2.65 -16.78 -11.33
C SER A 54 -3.46 -15.48 -11.43
N ILE A 55 -4.49 -15.34 -10.59
CA ILE A 55 -5.30 -14.13 -10.52
C ILE A 55 -4.43 -12.93 -10.14
N GLY A 56 -3.54 -13.08 -9.17
CA GLY A 56 -2.59 -12.03 -8.77
C GLY A 56 -1.62 -11.64 -9.88
N ALA A 57 -1.16 -12.61 -10.68
CA ALA A 57 -0.25 -12.36 -11.80
C ALA A 57 -0.94 -11.58 -12.93
N GLU A 58 -2.19 -11.92 -13.26
CA GLU A 58 -2.96 -11.18 -14.26
C GLU A 58 -3.29 -9.75 -13.79
N VAL A 59 -3.72 -9.59 -12.54
CA VAL A 59 -3.97 -8.27 -11.95
C VAL A 59 -2.69 -7.43 -11.88
N ALA A 60 -1.53 -8.02 -11.56
CA ALA A 60 -0.25 -7.32 -11.55
C ALA A 60 0.22 -6.93 -12.96
N ALA A 61 -0.08 -7.75 -13.98
CA ALA A 61 0.21 -7.42 -15.37
C ALA A 61 -0.68 -6.28 -15.89
N GLU A 62 -1.95 -6.23 -15.47
CA GLU A 62 -2.89 -5.16 -15.82
C GLU A 62 -2.63 -3.84 -15.07
N LEU A 63 -2.00 -3.90 -13.90
CA LEU A 63 -1.61 -2.73 -13.12
C LEU A 63 -0.33 -2.04 -13.60
N ARG A 64 0.22 -2.42 -14.76
CA ARG A 64 1.12 -1.52 -15.49
C ARG A 64 0.29 -0.36 -16.03
N VAL A 65 -0.01 0.57 -15.13
CA VAL A 65 -0.49 1.91 -15.42
C VAL A 65 0.60 2.55 -16.28
N GLU A 66 0.44 2.43 -17.60
CA GLU A 66 1.12 3.33 -18.51
C GLU A 66 0.78 4.74 -18.03
N ALA A 67 1.81 5.58 -17.85
CA ALA A 67 1.67 6.97 -17.44
C ALA A 67 0.78 7.82 -18.39
N SER A 68 0.24 7.21 -19.45
CA SER A 68 -0.73 7.75 -20.39
C SER A 68 -2.19 7.67 -19.93
N GLY A 69 -2.51 6.98 -18.83
CA GLY A 69 -3.88 6.92 -18.28
C GLY A 69 -4.89 6.16 -19.16
N LEU A 70 -4.42 5.38 -20.13
CA LEU A 70 -5.25 4.54 -20.99
C LEU A 70 -5.26 3.10 -20.46
N VAL A 71 -6.35 2.72 -19.78
CA VAL A 71 -6.60 1.31 -19.44
C VAL A 71 -7.07 0.61 -20.72
N ARG A 72 -6.15 -0.07 -21.40
CA ARG A 72 -6.47 -0.84 -22.61
C ARG A 72 -6.92 -2.24 -22.17
N ALA A 73 -8.20 -2.54 -22.28
CA ALA A 73 -8.72 -3.89 -22.01
C ALA A 73 -8.03 -4.90 -22.96
N ALA A 74 -7.39 -5.92 -22.40
CA ALA A 74 -6.61 -6.92 -23.16
C ALA A 74 -7.46 -7.79 -24.11
N GLY A 75 -8.80 -7.78 -23.96
CA GLY A 75 -9.71 -8.70 -24.64
C GLY A 75 -10.34 -8.20 -25.95
N GLY A 76 -9.79 -7.20 -26.65
CA GLY A 76 -10.29 -6.77 -27.97
C GLY A 76 -11.70 -6.15 -28.00
N GLY A 77 -12.38 -6.06 -26.86
CA GLY A 77 -13.62 -5.30 -26.69
C GLY A 77 -13.34 -3.79 -26.66
N THR A 78 -14.36 -2.99 -26.94
CA THR A 78 -14.31 -1.52 -26.82
C THR A 78 -13.79 -1.15 -25.43
N ALA A 79 -12.53 -0.70 -25.38
CA ALA A 79 -11.96 -0.14 -24.17
C ALA A 79 -12.83 1.04 -23.75
N ALA A 80 -13.47 0.93 -22.59
CA ALA A 80 -14.09 2.08 -21.97
C ALA A 80 -12.95 3.07 -21.72
N ALA A 81 -12.98 4.21 -22.42
CA ALA A 81 -12.05 5.29 -22.16
C ALA A 81 -12.31 5.79 -20.73
N ALA A 82 -11.57 5.25 -19.76
CA ALA A 82 -11.45 5.89 -18.47
C ALA A 82 -10.90 7.29 -18.75
N GLY A 83 -11.65 8.32 -18.35
CA GLY A 83 -11.23 9.70 -18.60
C GLY A 83 -9.83 9.90 -18.05
N ALA A 84 -8.90 10.32 -18.90
CA ALA A 84 -7.50 10.51 -18.51
C ALA A 84 -7.45 11.42 -17.28
N THR A 85 -7.11 10.85 -16.12
CA THR A 85 -6.90 11.60 -14.90
C THR A 85 -5.48 12.13 -14.95
N THR A 86 -5.33 13.41 -15.22
CA THR A 86 -4.05 14.08 -15.02
C THR A 86 -3.83 14.22 -13.52
N GLN A 87 -2.64 13.86 -13.06
CA GLN A 87 -2.21 14.09 -11.69
C GLN A 87 -1.24 15.27 -11.71
N SER A 88 -1.52 16.32 -10.93
CA SER A 88 -0.57 17.43 -10.72
C SER A 88 0.02 17.33 -9.33
N THR A 89 1.29 17.69 -9.21
CA THR A 89 1.99 17.68 -7.92
C THR A 89 1.38 18.73 -6.97
N LEU A 90 1.57 18.56 -5.66
CA LEU A 90 1.04 19.53 -4.70
C LEU A 90 1.62 20.95 -4.92
N GLN A 91 2.86 21.06 -5.38
CA GLN A 91 3.49 22.36 -5.64
C GLN A 91 2.91 23.06 -6.88
N GLU A 92 2.56 22.31 -7.92
CA GLU A 92 1.93 22.85 -9.14
C GLU A 92 0.55 23.48 -8.89
N LEU A 93 -0.14 23.07 -7.82
CA LEU A 93 -1.45 23.65 -7.46
C LEU A 93 -1.39 25.15 -7.21
N GLN A 94 -0.23 25.69 -6.80
CA GLN A 94 -0.08 27.12 -6.56
C GLN A 94 0.02 27.92 -7.85
N THR A 95 0.47 27.32 -8.95
CA THR A 95 0.64 28.01 -10.23
C THR A 95 -0.55 27.79 -11.16
N LEU A 96 -1.37 26.77 -10.90
CA LEU A 96 -2.53 26.44 -11.71
C LEU A 96 -3.61 27.55 -11.72
N PRO A 97 -4.34 27.71 -12.84
CA PRO A 97 -5.49 28.61 -12.92
C PRO A 97 -6.61 28.18 -11.97
N GLU A 98 -7.37 29.15 -11.43
CA GLU A 98 -8.49 28.84 -10.52
C GLU A 98 -9.56 27.93 -11.17
N ALA A 99 -9.76 28.07 -12.49
CA ALA A 99 -10.68 27.23 -13.25
C ALA A 99 -10.30 25.74 -13.24
N ASP A 100 -9.00 25.43 -13.18
CA ASP A 100 -8.50 24.06 -13.14
C ASP A 100 -8.49 23.53 -11.70
N LEU A 101 -8.16 24.38 -10.72
CA LEU A 101 -8.24 24.02 -9.29
C LEU A 101 -9.65 23.57 -8.88
N ARG A 102 -10.70 24.19 -9.42
CA ARG A 102 -12.09 23.79 -9.16
C ARG A 102 -12.46 22.40 -9.69
N ARG A 103 -11.62 21.78 -10.53
CA ARG A 103 -11.84 20.45 -11.12
C ARG A 103 -11.17 19.32 -10.33
N ILE A 104 -10.44 19.67 -9.28
CA ILE A 104 -9.81 18.69 -8.40
C ILE A 104 -10.89 17.92 -7.65
N ARG A 105 -10.78 16.58 -7.64
CA ARG A 105 -11.73 15.70 -6.95
C ARG A 105 -11.13 15.01 -5.75
N ASP A 106 -9.94 14.45 -5.94
CA ASP A 106 -9.21 13.73 -4.91
C ASP A 106 -7.77 14.22 -4.89
N CYS A 107 -7.24 14.40 -3.70
CA CYS A 107 -5.81 14.59 -3.48
C CYS A 107 -5.26 13.41 -2.69
N SER A 108 -4.10 12.93 -3.08
CA SER A 108 -3.39 11.86 -2.39
C SER A 108 -2.02 12.33 -1.95
N PHE A 109 -1.61 11.94 -0.74
CA PHE A 109 -0.29 12.27 -0.22
C PHE A 109 0.15 11.21 0.79
N VAL A 110 1.45 11.07 0.98
CA VAL A 110 2.03 10.21 2.01
C VAL A 110 2.34 11.06 3.24
N HIS A 111 1.94 10.59 4.42
CA HIS A 111 2.25 11.26 5.69
C HIS A 111 2.52 10.21 6.77
N HIS A 112 3.69 10.30 7.41
CA HIS A 112 4.23 9.28 8.33
C HIS A 112 4.18 7.85 7.76
N GLY A 113 4.64 7.67 6.53
CA GLY A 113 4.66 6.37 5.84
C GLY A 113 3.28 5.79 5.50
N THR A 114 2.20 6.54 5.74
CA THR A 114 0.83 6.13 5.44
C THR A 114 0.30 6.91 4.24
N PHE A 115 -0.32 6.22 3.30
CA PHE A 115 -0.99 6.85 2.16
C PHE A 115 -2.36 7.41 2.58
N HIS A 116 -2.58 8.70 2.36
CA HIS A 116 -3.84 9.39 2.61
C HIS A 116 -4.50 9.77 1.29
N ARG A 117 -5.82 9.58 1.21
CA ARG A 117 -6.66 10.09 0.12
C ARG A 117 -7.71 11.02 0.69
N LEU A 118 -7.68 12.26 0.22
CA LEU A 118 -8.54 13.33 0.67
C LEU A 118 -9.48 13.75 -0.47
N ARG A 119 -10.79 13.53 -0.26
CA ARG A 119 -11.82 14.04 -1.18
C ARG A 119 -11.98 15.53 -1.00
N VAL A 120 -12.01 16.27 -2.11
CA VAL A 120 -12.17 17.73 -2.09
C VAL A 120 -13.65 18.10 -2.00
N ALA A 121 -14.04 18.72 -0.88
CA ALA A 121 -15.36 19.32 -0.71
C ALA A 121 -15.36 20.80 -1.10
N SER A 122 -14.31 21.53 -0.72
CA SER A 122 -14.12 22.92 -1.13
C SER A 122 -12.64 23.26 -1.25
N LEU A 123 -12.33 24.22 -2.12
CA LEU A 123 -10.98 24.73 -2.32
C LEU A 123 -11.01 26.26 -2.20
N VAL A 124 -10.11 26.81 -1.39
CA VAL A 124 -9.95 28.24 -1.19
C VAL A 124 -8.51 28.61 -1.54
N ARG A 125 -8.34 29.55 -2.48
CA ARG A 125 -7.02 30.07 -2.84
C ARG A 125 -6.82 31.45 -2.23
N THR A 126 -5.73 31.59 -1.49
CA THR A 126 -5.19 32.86 -1.01
C THR A 126 -4.04 33.28 -1.94
N ARG A 127 -3.47 34.48 -1.76
CA ARG A 127 -2.35 34.97 -2.60
C ARG A 127 -1.15 34.03 -2.62
N THR A 128 -0.87 33.33 -1.52
CA THR A 128 0.32 32.48 -1.36
C THR A 128 -0.01 31.00 -1.17
N ASP A 129 -1.25 30.69 -0.79
CA ASP A 129 -1.61 29.38 -0.24
C ASP A 129 -2.88 28.86 -0.89
N VAL A 130 -2.96 27.55 -1.05
CA VAL A 130 -4.17 26.84 -1.47
C VAL A 130 -4.63 25.96 -0.31
N THR A 131 -5.85 26.18 0.18
CA THR A 131 -6.46 25.37 1.24
C THR A 131 -7.54 24.49 0.64
N ILE A 132 -7.35 23.19 0.77
CA ILE A 132 -8.29 22.17 0.36
C ILE A 132 -9.00 21.66 1.62
N VAL A 133 -10.32 21.60 1.59
CA VAL A 133 -11.15 21.14 2.71
C VAL A 133 -11.92 19.92 2.27
N ALA A 134 -11.90 18.89 3.11
CA ALA A 134 -12.59 17.64 2.92
C ALA A 134 -13.97 17.60 3.59
N PRO A 135 -14.86 16.65 3.21
CA PRO A 135 -16.19 16.52 3.81
C PRO A 135 -16.17 16.26 5.32
N ASP A 136 -15.11 15.62 5.82
CA ASP A 136 -14.87 15.35 7.24
C ASP A 136 -14.28 16.55 7.99
N ARG A 137 -14.13 17.71 7.32
CA ARG A 137 -13.47 18.93 7.81
C ARG A 137 -11.95 18.81 7.98
N ALA A 138 -11.31 17.76 7.48
CA ALA A 138 -9.87 17.76 7.35
C ALA A 138 -9.44 18.84 6.33
N THR A 139 -8.32 19.51 6.59
CA THR A 139 -7.79 20.55 5.70
C THR A 139 -6.36 20.23 5.28
N LEU A 140 -6.08 20.47 4.01
CA LEU A 140 -4.74 20.38 3.43
C LEU A 140 -4.38 21.78 2.92
N GLN A 141 -3.49 22.47 3.64
CA GLN A 141 -3.00 23.78 3.26
C GLN A 141 -1.65 23.63 2.56
N ILE A 142 -1.58 24.11 1.34
CA ILE A 142 -0.43 24.00 0.46
C ILE A 142 0.13 25.42 0.28
N GLY A 143 1.27 25.68 0.90
CA GLY A 143 2.04 26.92 0.72
C GLY A 143 3.33 26.67 -0.04
N ALA A 144 4.07 27.73 -0.34
CA ALA A 144 5.27 27.68 -1.21
C ALA A 144 6.32 26.63 -0.82
N GLN A 145 6.51 26.38 0.48
CA GLN A 145 7.56 25.48 0.99
C GLN A 145 7.04 24.38 1.93
N ARG A 146 5.77 24.47 2.35
CA ARG A 146 5.22 23.60 3.37
C ARG A 146 3.81 23.19 3.00
N VAL A 147 3.49 21.94 3.34
CA VAL A 147 2.15 21.39 3.23
C VAL A 147 1.71 21.03 4.64
N ILE A 148 0.59 21.59 5.10
CA ILE A 148 0.06 21.36 6.44
C ILE A 148 -1.23 20.55 6.29
N PHE A 149 -1.27 19.39 6.94
CA PHE A 149 -2.45 18.57 7.05
C PHE A 149 -3.05 18.72 8.45
N SER A 150 -4.28 19.23 8.52
CA SER A 150 -5.02 19.38 9.77
C SER A 150 -6.23 18.48 9.77
N ARG A 151 -6.45 17.78 10.89
CA ARG A 151 -7.64 16.95 11.10
C ARG A 151 -8.39 17.46 12.32
N PRO A 152 -9.74 17.39 12.30
CA PRO A 152 -10.50 17.58 13.52
C PRO A 152 -9.98 16.63 14.60
N PHE A 153 -9.75 17.14 15.81
CA PHE A 153 -9.30 16.39 16.99
C PHE A 153 -7.85 15.86 16.99
N ALA A 154 -7.18 15.70 15.84
CA ALA A 154 -5.78 15.25 15.80
C ALA A 154 -4.76 16.40 15.69
N GLY A 155 -5.23 17.62 15.45
CA GLY A 155 -4.39 18.81 15.28
C GLY A 155 -3.80 18.94 13.88
N SER A 156 -2.85 19.86 13.76
CA SER A 156 -2.16 20.18 12.51
C SER A 156 -0.76 19.57 12.51
N GLN A 157 -0.40 18.92 11.40
CA GLN A 157 0.88 18.28 11.20
C GLN A 157 1.45 18.71 9.85
N GLU A 158 2.75 18.96 9.79
CA GLU A 158 3.44 19.23 8.53
C GLU A 158 3.60 17.91 7.77
N VAL A 159 3.19 17.91 6.50
CA VAL A 159 3.38 16.80 5.59
C VAL A 159 4.78 16.91 5.04
N GLU A 160 5.60 15.91 5.31
CA GLU A 160 6.96 15.86 4.82
C GLU A 160 6.93 15.71 3.29
N PRO A 161 7.56 16.63 2.53
CA PRO A 161 7.64 16.50 1.09
C PRO A 161 8.46 15.25 0.79
N ASP A 162 7.81 14.24 0.20
CA ASP A 162 8.46 12.96 -0.10
C ASP A 162 9.71 13.21 -0.97
N PRO A 163 10.93 13.03 -0.43
CA PRO A 163 12.15 13.25 -1.19
C PRO A 163 12.47 12.04 -2.07
N SER A 164 11.76 10.93 -1.88
CA SER A 164 11.98 9.68 -2.60
C SER A 164 11.07 9.60 -3.82
N ASN A 165 11.67 9.54 -5.01
CA ASN A 165 10.94 9.30 -6.27
C ASN A 165 10.36 7.87 -6.36
N ASP A 166 10.57 7.05 -5.34
CA ASP A 166 10.19 5.63 -5.34
C ASP A 166 8.77 5.39 -4.79
N GLY A 167 8.15 6.41 -4.17
CA GLY A 167 6.78 6.37 -3.65
C GLY A 167 5.71 6.79 -4.66
N PRO A 168 4.43 6.47 -4.43
CA PRO A 168 3.34 7.02 -5.22
C PRO A 168 3.34 8.55 -5.09
N PRO A 169 3.34 9.31 -6.19
CA PRO A 169 3.53 10.75 -6.14
C PRO A 169 2.41 11.42 -5.33
N SER A 170 2.79 12.29 -4.40
CA SER A 170 1.84 13.16 -3.70
C SER A 170 1.29 14.19 -4.69
N GLY A 171 -0.02 14.20 -4.90
CA GLY A 171 -0.64 15.04 -5.91
C GLY A 171 -2.16 15.03 -5.89
N CYS A 172 -2.75 15.88 -6.70
CA CYS A 172 -4.19 15.99 -6.87
C CYS A 172 -4.59 15.51 -8.26
N THR A 173 -5.70 14.78 -8.30
CA THR A 173 -6.30 14.25 -9.52
C THR A 173 -7.36 15.21 -10.04
N PHE A 174 -7.31 15.45 -11.33
CA PHE A 174 -8.28 16.29 -12.04
C PHE A 174 -9.23 15.40 -12.82
N THR A 175 -10.51 15.73 -12.81
CA THR A 175 -11.41 15.14 -13.80
C THR A 175 -11.03 15.66 -15.16
N GLY A 176 -10.51 14.76 -16.00
CA GLY A 176 -10.01 15.04 -17.33
C GLY A 176 -10.98 15.92 -18.11
N ARG A 177 -10.46 17.03 -18.60
CA ARG A 177 -11.10 17.81 -19.64
C ARG A 177 -11.12 16.91 -20.87
N THR A 178 -12.27 16.37 -21.25
CA THR A 178 -12.44 15.78 -22.58
C THR A 178 -12.45 16.91 -23.61
N ASP A 179 -11.38 17.70 -23.66
CA ASP A 179 -11.07 18.45 -24.87
C ASP A 179 -10.54 17.39 -25.84
N VAL A 180 -11.48 16.62 -26.40
CA VAL A 180 -11.28 15.96 -27.68
C VAL A 180 -11.12 17.11 -28.65
N SER A 181 -9.91 17.67 -28.69
CA SER A 181 -9.45 18.47 -29.81
C SER A 181 -9.45 17.48 -30.96
N GLN A 182 -10.59 17.40 -31.66
CA GLN A 182 -10.72 16.67 -32.90
C GLN A 182 -9.58 17.19 -33.77
N ALA A 183 -8.53 16.38 -33.90
CA ALA A 183 -7.53 16.57 -34.93
C ALA A 183 -8.32 16.53 -36.24
N LYS A 184 -8.58 17.72 -36.80
CA LYS A 184 -9.24 17.88 -38.09
C LYS A 184 -8.41 17.06 -39.09
N PRO A 185 -8.92 15.94 -39.63
CA PRO A 185 -8.14 15.16 -40.56
C PRO A 185 -7.86 16.05 -41.76
N GLY A 186 -6.57 16.31 -42.00
CA GLY A 186 -6.14 17.09 -43.16
C GLY A 186 -6.58 16.38 -44.43
N SER A 187 -7.52 17.00 -45.15
CA SER A 187 -7.87 16.62 -46.52
C SER A 187 -6.66 16.87 -47.40
N ARG A 188 -6.13 15.82 -48.02
CA ARG A 188 -5.35 15.94 -49.27
C ARG A 188 -6.30 15.88 -50.46
#